data_AF-A0A850H0R6-F1
#
_entry.id   AF-A0A850H0R6-F1
#
_cell.length_a   1.000
_cell.length_b   1.000
_cell.length_c   1.000
_cell.angle_alpha   90.00
_cell.angle_beta   90.00
_cell.angle_gamma   90.00
#
_symmetry.space_group_name_H-M   'P 1'
#
loop_
_entity.id
_entity.type
_entity.pdbx_description
1 polymer ?
#
loop_
_entity_poly.entity_id
_entity_poly.type
_entity_poly.pdbx_seq_one_letter_code
_entity_poly.pdbx_strand_id
1 'polypeptide(L)'
;MKLSNLSRLAIAAGALSLAAPAAAIDYIIDLSGNGLSATGSISTDGTIGVLDAGNITAFTFNLDDGFDTFTITEDNAETLFGGAGFIATLDSLRFNFSNPDAFALFQNPIPASGRNFICFAGGLCGGGSNRVSITVRTFGGGIPQTGNQIVGSVGTVNGAVPEPATWAMMLLGFAATGMAMRRRKQANVTFSYA
;
A
#
# COMPACT_ATOMS: atom_id res chain seq x y z
N MET A 1 -66.58 22.52 1.82
CA MET A 1 -65.38 22.46 0.96
C MET A 1 -64.19 22.10 1.85
N LYS A 2 -63.70 20.84 1.77
CA LYS A 2 -62.65 20.28 2.64
C LYS A 2 -61.27 20.67 2.11
N LEU A 3 -60.43 21.27 2.95
CA LEU A 3 -58.99 21.43 2.68
C LEU A 3 -58.22 20.45 3.57
N SER A 4 -57.97 19.26 3.02
CA SER A 4 -56.92 18.36 3.47
C SER A 4 -55.70 18.57 2.57
N ASN A 5 -54.52 18.78 3.16
CA ASN A 5 -53.18 18.36 2.70
C ASN A 5 -52.12 19.36 3.16
N LEU A 6 -51.38 19.03 4.21
CA LEU A 6 -50.02 19.55 4.40
C LEU A 6 -49.07 18.36 4.55
N SER A 7 -48.48 18.09 3.40
CA SER A 7 -47.51 17.09 3.02
C SER A 7 -46.17 17.23 3.74
N ARG A 8 -45.73 16.11 4.32
CA ARG A 8 -44.39 15.49 4.18
C ARG A 8 -43.20 16.46 4.14
N LEU A 9 -42.55 16.64 5.29
CA LEU A 9 -41.17 17.10 5.37
C LEU A 9 -40.26 15.89 5.07
N ALA A 10 -39.72 15.80 3.86
CA ALA A 10 -38.66 14.86 3.52
C ALA A 10 -37.31 15.49 3.86
N ILE A 11 -36.60 14.94 4.85
CA ILE A 11 -35.21 15.30 5.14
C ILE A 11 -34.34 14.55 4.14
N ALA A 12 -33.88 15.24 3.10
CA ALA A 12 -32.82 14.75 2.22
C ALA A 12 -31.47 14.99 2.93
N ALA A 13 -30.92 13.97 3.57
CA ALA A 13 -29.54 13.97 4.02
C ALA A 13 -28.66 13.64 2.80
N GLY A 14 -28.04 14.67 2.22
CA GLY A 14 -27.04 14.51 1.17
C GLY A 14 -25.79 13.84 1.73
N ALA A 15 -25.48 12.65 1.24
CA ALA A 15 -24.21 12.00 1.51
C ALA A 15 -23.11 12.70 0.70
N LEU A 16 -22.35 13.61 1.32
CA LEU A 16 -21.05 14.03 0.80
C LEU A 16 -20.08 12.85 1.00
N SER A 17 -19.83 12.09 -0.07
CA SER A 17 -18.70 11.17 -0.11
C SER A 17 -17.42 12.01 -0.24
N LEU A 18 -16.79 12.34 0.88
CA LEU A 18 -15.40 12.81 0.88
C LEU A 18 -14.55 11.64 0.36
N ALA A 19 -13.93 11.82 -0.81
CA ALA A 19 -12.87 10.91 -1.25
C ALA A 19 -11.74 11.04 -0.24
N ALA A 20 -11.61 10.07 0.66
CA ALA A 20 -10.42 9.96 1.48
C ALA A 20 -9.23 9.74 0.55
N PRO A 21 -8.06 10.38 0.78
CA PRO A 21 -6.85 10.04 0.04
C PRO A 21 -6.57 8.54 0.21
N ALA A 22 -6.06 7.89 -0.83
CA ALA A 22 -5.61 6.52 -0.73
C ALA A 22 -4.57 6.44 0.41
N ALA A 23 -4.79 5.54 1.36
CA ALA A 23 -3.87 5.37 2.46
C ALA A 23 -2.57 4.74 1.93
N ALA A 24 -1.43 5.16 2.48
CA ALA A 24 -0.15 4.56 2.15
C ALA A 24 -0.17 3.05 2.41
N ILE A 25 0.52 2.28 1.57
CA ILE A 25 0.65 0.83 1.72
C ILE A 25 2.11 0.48 1.90
N ASP A 26 2.41 -0.23 2.99
CA ASP A 26 3.76 -0.69 3.31
C ASP A 26 3.92 -2.15 2.90
N TYR A 27 4.86 -2.40 1.99
CA TYR A 27 5.27 -3.74 1.57
C TYR A 27 6.58 -4.10 2.23
N ILE A 28 6.61 -5.26 2.89
CA ILE A 28 7.82 -5.89 3.39
C ILE A 28 8.52 -6.55 2.21
N ILE A 29 9.82 -6.29 2.10
CA ILE A 29 10.72 -6.91 1.14
C ILE A 29 11.59 -7.90 1.90
N ASP A 30 11.58 -9.15 1.45
CA ASP A 30 12.46 -10.21 1.93
C ASP A 30 12.81 -11.10 0.73
N LEU A 31 13.92 -10.75 0.07
CA LEU A 31 14.39 -11.41 -1.13
C LEU A 31 15.75 -12.02 -0.83
N SER A 32 15.92 -13.30 -1.15
CA SER A 32 17.21 -13.96 -1.02
C SER A 32 17.40 -15.05 -2.07
N GLY A 33 18.66 -15.30 -2.43
CA GLY A 33 19.03 -16.30 -3.43
C GLY A 33 20.44 -16.09 -3.95
N ASN A 34 21.10 -17.17 -4.39
CA ASN A 34 22.48 -17.12 -4.89
C ASN A 34 23.49 -16.45 -3.93
N GLY A 35 23.27 -16.54 -2.62
CA GLY A 35 24.10 -15.89 -1.60
C GLY A 35 23.86 -14.38 -1.45
N LEU A 36 22.87 -13.83 -2.16
CA LEU A 36 22.46 -12.43 -2.08
C LEU A 36 21.21 -12.30 -1.23
N SER A 37 21.04 -11.18 -0.54
CA SER A 37 19.77 -10.84 0.09
C SER A 37 19.47 -9.34 0.12
N ALA A 38 18.19 -9.01 0.11
CA ALA A 38 17.69 -7.67 0.32
C ALA A 38 16.44 -7.75 1.20
N THR A 39 16.54 -7.14 2.38
CA THR A 39 15.45 -7.09 3.36
C THR A 39 15.08 -5.65 3.66
N GLY A 40 13.82 -5.38 3.98
CA GLY A 40 13.37 -4.04 4.36
C GLY A 40 11.94 -3.78 3.93
N SER A 41 11.66 -2.56 3.47
CA SER A 41 10.30 -2.15 3.12
C SER A 41 10.25 -1.10 2.00
N ILE A 42 9.10 -1.04 1.36
CA ILE A 42 8.70 0.01 0.41
C ILE A 42 7.34 0.53 0.85
N SER A 43 7.22 1.83 1.06
CA SER A 43 5.95 2.51 1.28
C SER A 43 5.49 3.16 -0.03
N THR A 44 4.21 3.02 -0.36
CA THR A 44 3.60 3.66 -1.52
C THR A 44 2.55 4.69 -1.11
N ASP A 45 2.15 5.54 -2.04
CA ASP A 45 1.06 6.52 -1.87
C ASP A 45 -0.36 5.91 -1.87
N GLY A 46 -0.48 4.58 -1.86
CA GLY A 46 -1.75 3.87 -1.95
C GLY A 46 -2.24 3.60 -3.38
N THR A 47 -1.47 3.99 -4.41
CA THR A 47 -1.77 3.64 -5.80
C THR A 47 -1.73 2.13 -6.01
N ILE A 48 -2.74 1.59 -6.70
CA ILE A 48 -2.85 0.19 -7.08
C ILE A 48 -2.71 0.07 -8.59
N GLY A 49 -2.04 -0.99 -9.06
CA GLY A 49 -1.69 -1.17 -10.46
C GLY A 49 -0.22 -0.86 -10.72
N VAL A 50 0.10 -0.38 -11.92
CA VAL A 50 1.47 -0.04 -12.30
C VAL A 50 1.95 1.16 -11.49
N LEU A 51 3.12 1.03 -10.89
CA LEU A 51 3.79 2.10 -10.14
C LEU A 51 4.94 2.70 -10.93
N ASP A 52 5.22 3.97 -10.63
CA ASP A 52 6.45 4.65 -10.99
C ASP A 52 7.16 5.22 -9.75
N ALA A 53 8.26 5.96 -9.97
CA ALA A 53 9.04 6.57 -8.90
C ALA A 53 8.21 7.53 -8.02
N GLY A 54 7.23 8.22 -8.59
CA GLY A 54 6.39 9.19 -7.88
C GLY A 54 5.41 8.54 -6.89
N ASN A 55 5.11 7.25 -7.07
CA ASN A 55 4.27 6.50 -6.14
C ASN A 55 5.03 5.96 -4.92
N ILE A 56 6.37 6.01 -4.92
CA ILE A 56 7.18 5.53 -3.80
C ILE A 56 7.40 6.67 -2.82
N THR A 57 6.89 6.52 -1.60
CA THR A 57 6.92 7.58 -0.57
C THR A 57 8.05 7.39 0.43
N ALA A 58 8.48 6.15 0.67
CA ALA A 58 9.63 5.81 1.50
C ALA A 58 10.15 4.42 1.12
N PHE A 59 11.43 4.13 1.38
CA PHE A 59 11.96 2.78 1.24
C PHE A 59 13.17 2.57 2.13
N THR A 60 13.39 1.33 2.55
CA THR A 60 14.63 0.92 3.19
C THR A 60 15.00 -0.45 2.68
N PHE A 61 16.26 -0.64 2.29
CA PHE A 61 16.80 -1.96 2.00
C PHE A 61 18.13 -2.15 2.69
N ASN A 62 18.23 -3.21 3.49
CA ASN A 62 19.47 -3.82 3.92
C ASN A 62 19.91 -4.81 2.84
N LEU A 63 20.88 -4.38 2.03
CA LEU A 63 21.48 -5.17 0.96
C LEU A 63 22.63 -6.00 1.52
N ASP A 64 22.73 -7.25 1.07
CA ASP A 64 23.84 -8.16 1.30
C ASP A 64 24.20 -8.83 -0.03
N ASP A 65 25.43 -8.60 -0.53
CA ASP A 65 25.92 -9.23 -1.76
C ASP A 65 26.72 -10.52 -1.52
N GLY A 66 26.65 -11.06 -0.29
CA GLY A 66 27.37 -12.25 0.16
C GLY A 66 28.79 -11.95 0.65
N PHE A 67 29.28 -10.73 0.46
CA PHE A 67 30.60 -10.29 0.90
C PHE A 67 30.52 -9.05 1.80
N ASP A 68 29.66 -8.10 1.45
CA ASP A 68 29.45 -6.86 2.18
C ASP A 68 27.97 -6.52 2.29
N THR A 69 27.66 -5.68 3.27
CA THR A 69 26.31 -5.17 3.50
C THR A 69 26.25 -3.66 3.38
N PHE A 70 25.10 -3.14 2.94
CA PHE A 70 24.85 -1.71 2.87
C PHE A 70 23.35 -1.41 3.00
N THR A 71 23.02 -0.35 3.72
CA THR A 71 21.62 0.09 3.86
C THR A 71 21.36 1.30 2.98
N ILE A 72 20.41 1.15 2.05
CA ILE A 72 19.87 2.26 1.28
C ILE A 72 18.53 2.72 1.88
N THR A 73 18.31 4.02 1.90
CA THR A 73 17.06 4.69 2.33
C THR A 73 16.76 5.86 1.41
N GLU A 74 15.57 6.46 1.52
CA GLU A 74 15.22 7.67 0.77
C GLU A 74 16.18 8.86 1.01
N ASP A 75 16.89 8.89 2.13
CA ASP A 75 17.84 9.96 2.46
C ASP A 75 19.16 9.87 1.69
N ASN A 76 19.53 8.67 1.23
CA ASN A 76 20.85 8.41 0.66
C ASN A 76 20.80 7.79 -0.74
N ALA A 77 19.64 7.41 -1.23
CA ALA A 77 19.47 6.73 -2.51
C ALA A 77 18.35 7.35 -3.31
N GLU A 78 18.45 7.19 -4.63
CA GLU A 78 17.46 7.64 -5.58
C GLU A 78 16.81 6.44 -6.27
N THR A 79 15.64 6.68 -6.88
CA THR A 79 14.91 5.67 -7.62
C THR A 79 14.83 5.98 -9.11
N LEU A 80 14.83 4.93 -9.93
CA LEU A 80 14.61 5.05 -11.37
C LEU A 80 13.72 3.89 -11.84
N PHE A 81 12.69 4.23 -12.60
CA PHE A 81 11.68 3.29 -13.08
C PHE A 81 11.51 3.41 -14.58
N GLY A 82 11.13 2.30 -15.22
CA GLY A 82 10.77 2.29 -16.63
C GLY A 82 9.98 1.05 -17.02
N GLY A 83 9.34 1.11 -18.19
CA GLY A 83 8.69 -0.02 -18.84
C GLY A 83 7.50 -0.66 -18.12
N ALA A 84 6.91 -0.02 -17.10
CA ALA A 84 5.64 -0.43 -16.48
C ALA A 84 5.59 -1.88 -15.96
N GLY A 85 6.64 -2.33 -15.26
CA GLY A 85 6.71 -3.70 -14.71
C GLY A 85 6.51 -3.83 -13.21
N PHE A 86 6.57 -2.74 -12.43
CA PHE A 86 6.39 -2.75 -10.98
C PHE A 86 4.92 -2.50 -10.65
N ILE A 87 4.28 -3.44 -9.96
CA ILE A 87 2.82 -3.49 -9.83
C ILE A 87 2.43 -3.69 -8.36
N ALA A 88 1.66 -2.76 -7.82
CA ALA A 88 1.07 -2.86 -6.49
C ALA A 88 -0.34 -3.47 -6.51
N THR A 89 -0.62 -4.28 -5.50
CA THR A 89 -1.95 -4.74 -5.10
C THR A 89 -2.15 -4.45 -3.61
N LEU A 90 -3.36 -4.65 -3.09
CA LEU A 90 -3.65 -4.41 -1.67
C LEU A 90 -2.85 -5.32 -0.71
N ASP A 91 -2.25 -6.39 -1.22
CA ASP A 91 -1.57 -7.43 -0.44
C ASP A 91 -0.15 -7.73 -0.90
N SER A 92 0.24 -7.32 -2.11
CA SER A 92 1.53 -7.68 -2.70
C SER A 92 2.10 -6.58 -3.60
N LEU A 93 3.41 -6.59 -3.68
CA LEU A 93 4.17 -5.86 -4.66
C LEU A 93 4.78 -6.87 -5.62
N ARG A 94 4.64 -6.62 -6.92
CA ARG A 94 5.00 -7.57 -7.96
C ARG A 94 5.88 -6.92 -9.00
N PHE A 95 6.71 -7.73 -9.64
CA PHE A 95 7.47 -7.31 -10.81
C PHE A 95 7.30 -8.29 -11.97
N ASN A 96 7.00 -7.75 -13.16
CA ASN A 96 6.86 -8.53 -14.39
C ASN A 96 8.21 -8.68 -15.10
N PHE A 97 8.93 -9.75 -14.80
CA PHE A 97 10.20 -10.11 -15.44
C PHE A 97 10.05 -10.59 -16.89
N SER A 98 8.83 -10.78 -17.41
CA SER A 98 8.63 -11.08 -18.84
C SER A 98 8.64 -9.83 -19.72
N ASN A 99 8.61 -8.63 -19.14
CA ASN A 99 8.69 -7.37 -19.87
C ASN A 99 10.17 -6.93 -19.98
N PRO A 100 10.76 -6.93 -21.18
CA PRO A 100 12.18 -6.61 -21.37
C PRO A 100 12.52 -5.15 -21.08
N ASP A 101 11.54 -4.25 -21.23
CA ASP A 101 11.71 -2.81 -21.04
C ASP A 101 11.49 -2.38 -19.59
N ALA A 102 10.89 -3.27 -18.79
CA ALA A 102 10.58 -2.98 -17.40
C ALA A 102 11.83 -2.98 -16.52
N PHE A 103 11.92 -1.97 -15.66
CA PHE A 103 12.85 -1.98 -14.54
C PHE A 103 12.37 -1.10 -13.38
N ALA A 104 12.83 -1.44 -12.18
CA ALA A 104 12.72 -0.64 -10.97
C ALA A 104 14.06 -0.71 -10.23
N LEU A 105 14.70 0.44 -10.05
CA LEU A 105 16.04 0.58 -9.49
C LEU A 105 15.97 1.48 -8.26
N PHE A 106 16.62 1.04 -7.19
CA PHE A 106 16.88 1.82 -5.98
C PHE A 106 18.39 1.81 -5.77
N GLN A 107 19.02 2.98 -5.80
CA GLN A 107 20.48 3.05 -5.87
C GLN A 107 21.07 4.23 -5.12
N ASN A 108 22.09 3.94 -4.30
CA ASN A 108 22.94 4.95 -3.69
C ASN A 108 24.23 5.20 -4.51
N PRO A 109 24.73 6.45 -4.55
CA PRO A 109 24.02 7.67 -4.17
C PRO A 109 23.01 8.13 -5.24
N ILE A 110 23.25 7.75 -6.50
CA ILE A 110 22.45 8.15 -7.67
C ILE A 110 22.34 6.98 -8.66
N PRO A 111 21.33 6.96 -9.54
CA PRO A 111 21.23 5.95 -10.59
C PRO A 111 22.50 5.94 -11.46
N ALA A 112 22.93 4.75 -11.89
CA ALA A 112 24.16 4.50 -12.64
C ALA A 112 25.48 4.72 -11.87
N SER A 113 25.44 4.93 -10.54
CA SER A 113 26.66 4.98 -9.69
C SER A 113 27.44 3.66 -9.66
N GLY A 114 26.70 2.57 -9.85
CA GLY A 114 27.21 1.24 -10.04
C GLY A 114 27.52 0.42 -8.80
N ARG A 115 26.96 0.81 -7.68
CA ARG A 115 27.11 0.16 -6.37
C ARG A 115 25.84 0.38 -5.56
N ASN A 116 25.76 -0.28 -4.41
CA ASN A 116 24.72 -0.07 -3.41
C ASN A 116 23.31 0.01 -4.01
N PHE A 117 22.91 -1.03 -4.73
CA PHE A 117 21.61 -1.04 -5.39
C PHE A 117 20.89 -2.37 -5.27
N ILE A 118 19.57 -2.28 -5.29
CA ILE A 118 18.67 -3.34 -5.69
C ILE A 118 18.01 -2.92 -7.00
N CYS A 119 17.94 -3.83 -7.96
CA CYS A 119 17.22 -3.61 -9.20
C CYS A 119 16.43 -4.84 -9.62
N PHE A 120 15.18 -4.58 -9.99
CA PHE A 120 14.31 -5.51 -10.68
C PHE A 120 14.38 -5.18 -12.17
N ALA A 121 14.85 -6.09 -13.02
CA ALA A 121 14.93 -5.83 -14.45
C ALA A 121 14.87 -7.10 -15.30
N GLY A 122 14.43 -6.93 -16.55
CA GLY A 122 14.58 -7.94 -17.61
C GLY A 122 16.02 -8.06 -18.16
N GLY A 123 16.81 -6.98 -18.16
CA GLY A 123 18.21 -7.05 -18.63
C GLY A 123 19.06 -5.79 -18.43
N LEU A 124 18.53 -4.73 -17.82
CA LEU A 124 19.15 -3.40 -17.84
C LEU A 124 20.09 -3.12 -16.65
N CYS A 125 20.07 -3.93 -15.59
CA CYS A 125 20.80 -3.66 -14.34
C CYS A 125 22.13 -4.42 -14.20
N GLY A 126 22.99 -4.33 -15.23
CA GLY A 126 24.36 -4.86 -15.18
C GLY A 126 24.50 -6.36 -15.48
N GLY A 127 23.53 -6.97 -16.19
CA GLY A 127 23.67 -8.36 -16.64
C GLY A 127 22.58 -8.74 -17.63
N GLY A 128 22.91 -9.60 -18.58
CA GLY A 128 22.12 -9.84 -19.79
C GLY A 128 20.89 -10.74 -19.62
N SER A 129 20.29 -10.81 -18.42
CA SER A 129 19.12 -11.68 -18.16
C SER A 129 18.23 -11.17 -17.04
N ASN A 130 16.97 -11.60 -17.08
CA ASN A 130 15.90 -11.27 -16.13
C ASN A 130 16.26 -11.70 -14.71
N ARG A 131 16.34 -10.76 -13.77
CA ARG A 131 16.72 -11.05 -12.38
C ARG A 131 16.42 -9.92 -11.40
N VAL A 132 16.43 -10.25 -10.12
CA VAL A 132 16.69 -9.28 -9.04
C VAL A 132 18.21 -9.15 -8.90
N SER A 133 18.77 -8.00 -9.19
CA SER A 133 20.18 -7.70 -9.01
C SER A 133 20.36 -6.99 -7.66
N ILE A 134 21.24 -7.53 -6.81
CA ILE A 134 21.59 -6.95 -5.51
C ILE A 134 23.10 -6.76 -5.51
N THR A 135 23.57 -5.56 -5.18
CA THR A 135 25.01 -5.24 -5.27
C THR A 135 25.38 -4.20 -4.22
N VAL A 136 26.44 -4.48 -3.46
CA VAL A 136 27.09 -3.50 -2.57
C VAL A 136 28.41 -3.07 -3.19
N ARG A 137 29.30 -4.01 -3.54
CA ARG A 137 30.63 -3.69 -4.09
C ARG A 137 30.85 -4.05 -5.56
N THR A 138 30.39 -5.22 -6.00
CA THR A 138 30.72 -5.72 -7.35
C THR A 138 29.47 -5.97 -8.17
N PHE A 139 29.38 -5.32 -9.32
CA PHE A 139 28.36 -5.62 -10.32
C PHE A 139 28.44 -7.06 -10.83
N GLY A 140 27.29 -7.70 -11.02
CA GLY A 140 27.18 -8.91 -11.84
C GLY A 140 26.44 -10.08 -11.18
N GLY A 141 26.18 -10.00 -9.87
CA GLY A 141 25.32 -10.96 -9.18
C GLY A 141 23.83 -10.71 -9.41
N GLY A 142 23.02 -11.74 -9.25
CA GLY A 142 21.58 -11.58 -9.10
C GLY A 142 20.85 -12.92 -8.95
N ILE A 143 19.57 -12.81 -8.63
CA ILE A 143 18.64 -13.92 -8.45
C ILE A 143 17.81 -14.00 -9.73
N PRO A 144 18.03 -14.99 -10.62
CA PRO A 144 17.27 -15.13 -11.85
C PRO A 144 15.77 -15.23 -11.58
N GLN A 145 14.97 -14.55 -12.39
CA GLN A 145 13.51 -14.52 -12.28
C GLN A 145 12.85 -14.60 -13.65
N THR A 146 11.61 -15.06 -13.70
CA THR A 146 10.82 -15.14 -14.94
C THR A 146 9.34 -14.92 -14.64
N GLY A 147 8.59 -14.27 -15.54
CA GLY A 147 7.17 -14.04 -15.32
C GLY A 147 6.87 -12.97 -14.26
N ASN A 148 5.65 -12.97 -13.75
CA ASN A 148 5.18 -11.99 -12.76
C ASN A 148 5.42 -12.48 -11.33
N GLN A 149 6.48 -12.00 -10.70
CA GLN A 149 6.94 -12.45 -9.38
C GLN A 149 6.49 -11.52 -8.27
N ILE A 150 6.21 -12.08 -7.10
CA ILE A 150 5.99 -11.29 -5.89
C ILE A 150 7.36 -10.88 -5.37
N VAL A 151 7.56 -9.58 -5.19
CA VAL A 151 8.81 -9.00 -4.69
C VAL A 151 8.64 -8.35 -3.31
N GLY A 152 7.40 -8.18 -2.87
CA GLY A 152 7.05 -7.75 -1.52
C GLY A 152 5.63 -8.15 -1.15
N SER A 153 5.35 -8.21 0.14
CA SER A 153 4.01 -8.49 0.66
C SER A 153 3.65 -7.49 1.75
N VAL A 154 2.37 -7.16 1.88
CA VAL A 154 1.92 -6.36 3.02
C VAL A 154 2.11 -7.22 4.27
N GLY A 155 2.97 -6.76 5.17
CA GLY A 155 3.15 -7.43 6.45
C GLY A 155 1.84 -7.47 7.20
N THR A 156 1.50 -8.59 7.83
CA THR A 156 0.41 -8.61 8.82
C THR A 156 0.81 -7.64 9.94
N VAL A 157 0.31 -6.41 9.89
CA VAL A 157 0.32 -5.51 11.05
C VAL A 157 -0.43 -6.27 12.12
N ASN A 158 0.30 -6.77 13.11
CA ASN A 158 -0.23 -7.66 14.13
C ASN A 158 -1.26 -6.87 14.96
N GLY A 159 -2.53 -7.00 14.59
CA GLY A 159 -3.64 -6.27 15.18
C GLY A 159 -3.92 -4.93 14.50
N ALA A 160 -4.68 -4.95 13.40
CA ALA A 160 -5.44 -3.79 12.97
C ALA A 160 -6.41 -3.41 14.10
N VAL A 161 -5.94 -2.60 15.04
CA VAL A 161 -6.82 -1.90 15.98
C VAL A 161 -7.64 -0.95 15.10
N PRO A 162 -8.98 -1.00 15.13
CA PRO A 162 -9.78 -0.05 14.37
C PRO A 162 -9.30 1.35 14.74
N GLU A 163 -9.02 2.19 13.74
CA GLU A 163 -8.48 3.53 13.97
C GLU A 163 -9.37 4.30 14.96
N PRO A 164 -8.83 5.22 15.79
CA PRO A 164 -9.60 5.94 16.81
C PRO A 164 -10.89 6.60 16.27
N ALA A 165 -10.88 7.01 15.00
CA ALA A 165 -12.04 7.55 14.31
C ALA A 165 -13.16 6.52 14.10
N THR A 166 -12.83 5.25 13.85
CA THR A 166 -13.79 4.14 13.69
C THR A 166 -14.54 3.89 14.99
N TRP A 167 -13.83 3.94 16.13
CA TRP A 167 -14.45 3.85 17.45
C TRP A 167 -15.39 5.03 17.71
N ALA A 168 -14.93 6.24 17.39
CA ALA A 168 -15.74 7.44 17.55
C ALA A 168 -17.04 7.37 16.73
N MET A 169 -16.95 6.96 15.45
CA MET A 169 -18.12 6.83 14.58
C MET A 169 -19.09 5.73 15.04
N MET A 170 -18.57 4.59 15.50
CA MET A 170 -19.39 3.51 16.06
C MET A 170 -20.12 3.97 17.33
N LEU A 171 -19.40 4.61 18.25
CA LEU A 171 -19.97 5.17 19.47
C LEU A 171 -21.01 6.25 19.17
N LEU A 172 -20.76 7.11 18.18
CA LEU A 172 -21.69 8.13 17.75
C LEU A 172 -22.97 7.51 17.16
N GLY A 173 -22.85 6.45 16.36
CA GLY A 173 -24.00 5.68 15.85
C GLY A 173 -24.84 5.04 16.97
N PHE A 174 -24.20 4.45 17.97
CA PHE A 174 -24.89 3.91 19.14
C PHE A 174 -25.54 4.99 20.00
N ALA A 175 -24.84 6.10 20.25
CA ALA A 175 -25.37 7.23 21.01
C ALA A 175 -26.59 7.87 20.34
N ALA A 176 -26.55 8.05 19.01
CA ALA A 176 -27.67 8.56 18.24
C ALA A 176 -28.90 7.63 18.34
N THR A 177 -28.70 6.32 18.20
CA THR A 177 -29.77 5.31 18.31
C THR A 177 -30.38 5.29 19.71
N GLY A 178 -29.54 5.32 20.76
CA GLY A 178 -29.98 5.39 22.15
C GLY A 178 -30.77 6.66 22.47
N MET A 179 -30.32 7.82 21.97
CA MET A 179 -31.05 9.08 22.11
C MET A 179 -32.41 9.04 21.40
N ALA A 180 -32.49 8.44 20.20
CA ALA A 180 -33.74 8.33 19.47
C ALA A 180 -34.78 7.49 20.23
N MET A 181 -34.35 6.38 20.86
CA MET A 181 -35.22 5.56 21.71
C MET A 181 -35.70 6.31 22.95
N ARG A 182 -34.82 7.07 23.62
CA ARG A 182 -35.17 7.84 24.82
C ARG A 182 -36.17 8.98 24.55
N ARG A 183 -36.20 9.52 23.32
CA ARG A 183 -37.14 10.58 22.93
C ARG A 183 -38.54 10.05 22.55
N ARG A 184 -38.74 8.73 22.42
CA ARG A 184 -40.08 8.17 22.20
C ARG A 184 -40.92 8.34 23.48
N LYS A 185 -42.00 9.14 23.38
CA LYS A 185 -42.97 9.32 24.46
C LYS A 185 -43.59 7.96 24.82
N GLN A 186 -43.72 7.68 26.11
CA GLN A 186 -44.40 6.47 26.58
C GLN A 186 -45.84 6.47 26.05
N ALA A 187 -46.25 5.35 25.46
CA ALA A 187 -47.62 5.16 25.06
C ALA A 187 -48.46 4.93 26.32
N ASN A 188 -49.40 5.83 26.60
CA ASN A 188 -50.39 5.61 27.66
C ASN A 188 -51.31 4.47 27.21
N VAL A 189 -51.07 3.27 27.75
CA VAL A 189 -51.95 2.13 27.53
C VAL A 189 -53.14 2.26 28.48
N THR A 190 -54.34 2.43 27.93
CA THR A 190 -55.58 2.46 28.71
C THR A 190 -56.21 1.07 28.68
N PHE A 191 -56.37 0.44 29.85
CA PHE A 191 -57.05 -0.84 29.98
C PHE A 191 -58.54 -0.61 30.27
N SER A 192 -59.42 -1.26 29.49
CA SER A 192 -60.86 -1.31 29.75
C SER A 192 -61.22 -2.73 30.18
N TYR A 193 -61.77 -2.89 31.38
CA TYR A 193 -62.36 -4.15 31.84
C TYR A 193 -63.88 -4.14 31.58
N ALA A 194 -64.41 -5.33 31.30
CA ALA A 194 -65.83 -5.60 31.05
C ALA A 194 -66.52 -6.10 32.33
#